data_AF-A0A923ZIR0-F1
#
_entry.id   AF-A0A923ZIR0-F1
#
_cell.length_a   1.000
_cell.length_b   1.000
_cell.length_c   1.000
_cell.angle_alpha   90.00
_cell.angle_beta   90.00
_cell.angle_gamma   90.00
#
_symmetry.space_group_name_H-M   'P 1'
#
loop_
_entity.id
_entity.type
_entity.pdbx_description
1 polymer ?
#
loop_
_entity_poly.entity_id
_entity_poly.type
_entity_poly.pdbx_seq_one_letter_code
_entity_poly.pdbx_strand_id
1 'polypeptide(L)'
;MKKKLIIFSIFAVIALGTQAQLIVKSPATTAQEQAQPAGKLIITLAESIKPSSFLNAYSKDKAIFLNKASNITEVPDMLQNVVKLAIYIKPEKYKAGVASTEFIKAMSSITTMEQANNLLKKLENSLRPDAVNPIWKLQKNGWLADVDAVSQANK
;
A
#
# COMPACT_ATOMS: atom_id res chain seq x y z
N MET A 1 85.74 -2.72 -18.98
CA MET A 1 84.83 -3.88 -19.03
C MET A 1 83.52 -3.50 -18.34
N LYS A 2 82.39 -3.91 -18.94
CA LYS A 2 81.00 -3.56 -18.58
C LYS A 2 80.55 -4.26 -17.29
N LYS A 3 79.46 -3.74 -16.67
CA LYS A 3 78.54 -4.36 -15.66
C LYS A 3 78.77 -3.84 -14.22
N LYS A 4 77.77 -3.51 -13.40
CA LYS A 4 76.30 -3.45 -13.44
C LYS A 4 75.91 -2.47 -12.32
N LEU A 5 75.10 -1.44 -12.61
CA LEU A 5 74.54 -0.55 -11.58
C LEU A 5 73.26 -1.20 -11.03
N ILE A 6 73.24 -1.52 -9.73
CA ILE A 6 72.09 -2.07 -9.02
C ILE A 6 71.20 -0.90 -8.60
N ILE A 7 70.01 -0.80 -9.19
CA ILE A 7 68.97 0.15 -8.79
C ILE A 7 68.17 -0.51 -7.68
N PHE A 8 68.29 -0.02 -6.45
CA PHE A 8 67.42 -0.39 -5.33
C PHE A 8 66.11 0.39 -5.47
N SER A 9 65.06 -0.28 -5.95
CA SER A 9 63.69 0.24 -5.92
C SER A 9 63.16 0.24 -4.48
N ILE A 10 62.95 1.43 -3.93
CA ILE A 10 62.21 1.64 -2.69
C ILE A 10 60.72 1.53 -3.05
N PHE A 11 60.08 0.43 -2.64
CA PHE A 11 58.63 0.28 -2.65
C PHE A 11 58.04 1.16 -1.54
N ALA A 12 57.61 2.36 -1.90
CA ALA A 12 56.72 3.15 -1.05
C ALA A 12 55.32 2.53 -1.11
N VAL A 13 54.96 1.76 -0.09
CA VAL A 13 53.58 1.30 0.12
C VAL A 13 52.76 2.51 0.54
N ILE A 14 52.09 3.14 -0.42
CA ILE A 14 51.05 4.12 -0.15
C ILE A 14 49.83 3.33 0.33
N ALA A 15 49.66 3.26 1.65
CA ALA A 15 48.40 2.84 2.25
C ALA A 15 47.35 3.89 1.88
N LEU A 16 46.59 3.62 0.81
CA LEU A 16 45.33 4.29 0.54
C LEU A 16 44.39 3.94 1.69
N GLY A 17 44.37 4.79 2.71
CA GLY A 17 43.32 4.80 3.71
C GLY A 17 42.01 5.05 2.99
N THR A 18 41.26 3.97 2.74
CA THR A 18 39.86 4.03 2.36
C THR A 18 39.14 4.66 3.54
N GLN A 19 38.98 5.98 3.51
CA GLN A 19 37.95 6.60 4.31
C GLN A 19 36.64 6.05 3.76
N ALA A 20 36.04 5.13 4.52
CA ALA A 20 34.64 4.78 4.37
C ALA A 20 33.83 6.04 4.68
N GLN A 21 33.76 6.94 3.70
CA GLN A 21 32.77 7.99 3.68
C GLN A 21 31.45 7.23 3.57
N LEU A 22 30.75 7.16 4.69
CA LEU A 22 29.32 6.94 4.73
C LEU A 22 28.72 8.00 3.82
N ILE A 23 28.52 7.63 2.55
CA ILE A 23 27.57 8.30 1.67
C ILE A 23 26.24 8.02 2.36
N VAL A 24 25.87 8.90 3.29
CA VAL A 24 24.48 9.12 3.63
C VAL A 24 23.92 9.72 2.35
N LYS A 25 23.50 8.83 1.45
CA LYS A 25 22.73 9.17 0.29
C LYS A 25 21.44 9.71 0.87
N SER A 26 21.39 11.02 1.13
CA SER A 26 20.13 11.72 1.30
C SER A 26 19.24 11.24 0.15
N PRO A 27 18.03 10.71 0.41
CA PRO A 27 17.11 10.41 -0.67
C PRO A 27 16.59 11.73 -1.22
N ALA A 28 17.44 12.47 -1.94
CA ALA A 28 17.05 13.47 -2.91
C ALA A 28 16.84 12.73 -4.23
N THR A 29 15.74 11.98 -4.29
CA THR A 29 15.09 11.68 -5.55
C THR A 29 13.62 11.78 -5.22
N THR A 30 13.05 12.95 -5.47
CA THR A 30 11.63 13.14 -5.75
C THR A 30 11.33 12.35 -7.04
N ALA A 31 11.40 11.02 -6.96
CA ALA A 31 10.50 10.24 -7.76
C ALA A 31 9.14 10.67 -7.22
N GLN A 32 8.37 11.40 -8.02
CA GLN A 32 6.92 11.35 -7.86
C GLN A 32 6.60 9.86 -7.99
N GLU A 33 6.60 9.16 -6.86
CA GLU A 33 6.11 7.81 -6.75
C GLU A 33 4.68 7.92 -7.25
N GLN A 34 4.50 7.49 -8.50
CA GLN A 34 3.30 7.76 -9.26
C GLN A 34 2.16 7.18 -8.43
N ALA A 35 1.33 8.07 -7.89
CA ALA A 35 0.36 7.68 -6.88
C ALA A 35 -0.44 6.50 -7.43
N GLN A 36 -0.49 5.41 -6.66
CA GLN A 36 -1.17 4.19 -7.09
C GLN A 36 -2.60 4.54 -7.52
N PRO A 37 -3.15 3.95 -8.59
CA PRO A 37 -4.55 4.17 -8.92
C PRO A 37 -5.42 3.83 -7.71
N ALA A 38 -6.38 4.69 -7.34
CA ALA A 38 -7.23 4.51 -6.15
C ALA A 38 -7.90 3.12 -6.12
N GLY A 39 -8.26 2.61 -7.30
CA GLY A 39 -8.76 1.26 -7.50
C GLY A 39 -7.87 0.13 -6.99
N LYS A 40 -6.55 0.28 -7.13
CA LYS A 40 -5.58 -0.72 -6.67
C LYS A 40 -5.55 -0.85 -5.15
N LEU A 41 -5.85 0.23 -4.41
CA LEU A 41 -5.95 0.20 -2.95
C LEU A 41 -7.11 -0.69 -2.49
N ILE A 42 -8.27 -0.60 -3.16
CA ILE A 42 -9.44 -1.45 -2.89
C ILE A 42 -9.15 -2.91 -3.23
N ILE A 43 -8.55 -3.17 -4.40
CA ILE A 43 -8.19 -4.53 -4.82
C ILE A 43 -7.24 -5.16 -3.80
N THR A 44 -6.19 -4.43 -3.41
CA THR A 44 -5.21 -4.89 -2.42
C THR A 44 -5.88 -5.25 -1.09
N LEU A 45 -6.78 -4.41 -0.59
CA LEU A 45 -7.54 -4.72 0.62
C LEU A 45 -8.45 -5.95 0.42
N ALA A 46 -9.18 -6.03 -0.70
CA ALA A 46 -10.08 -7.14 -0.99
C ALA A 46 -9.35 -8.49 -1.07
N GLU A 47 -8.17 -8.51 -1.66
CA GLU A 47 -7.30 -9.70 -1.76
C GLU A 47 -6.64 -10.07 -0.42
N SER A 48 -6.46 -9.09 0.47
CA SER A 48 -5.97 -9.35 1.82
C SER A 48 -7.00 -10.05 2.72
N ILE A 49 -8.28 -9.98 2.39
CA ILE A 49 -9.36 -10.60 3.16
C ILE A 49 -9.48 -12.08 2.78
N LYS A 50 -9.60 -12.96 3.79
CA LYS A 50 -9.76 -14.40 3.56
C LYS A 50 -11.06 -14.67 2.78
N PRO A 51 -11.08 -15.60 1.82
CA PRO A 51 -12.31 -15.98 1.11
C PRO A 51 -13.46 -16.39 2.05
N SER A 52 -13.15 -17.06 3.17
CA SER A 52 -14.14 -17.48 4.16
C SER A 52 -14.77 -16.34 4.96
N SER A 53 -14.20 -15.13 4.88
CA SER A 53 -14.71 -13.91 5.51
C SER A 53 -15.75 -13.18 4.65
N PHE A 54 -15.94 -13.59 3.41
CA PHE A 54 -16.93 -13.02 2.50
C PHE A 54 -18.23 -13.82 2.48
N LEU A 55 -19.34 -13.12 2.25
CA LEU A 55 -20.62 -13.73 1.87
C LEU A 55 -20.50 -14.42 0.51
N ASN A 56 -21.32 -15.45 0.27
CA ASN A 56 -21.36 -16.18 -1.00
C ASN A 56 -21.63 -15.28 -2.22
N ALA A 57 -22.30 -14.14 -2.02
CA ALA A 57 -22.53 -13.14 -3.06
C ALA A 57 -21.22 -12.58 -3.64
N TYR A 58 -20.18 -12.43 -2.81
CA TYR A 58 -18.88 -11.95 -3.29
C TYR A 58 -18.26 -12.89 -4.30
N SER A 59 -18.27 -14.21 -4.05
CA SER A 59 -17.66 -15.18 -4.96
C SER A 59 -18.30 -15.15 -6.36
N LYS A 60 -19.60 -14.87 -6.44
CA LYS A 60 -20.33 -14.72 -7.72
C LYS A 60 -19.96 -13.41 -8.43
N ASP A 61 -19.79 -12.34 -7.66
CA ASP A 61 -19.58 -11.00 -8.18
C ASP A 61 -18.10 -10.59 -8.25
N LYS A 62 -17.16 -11.44 -7.78
CA LYS A 62 -15.75 -11.08 -7.56
C LYS A 62 -15.12 -10.50 -8.82
N ALA A 63 -15.27 -11.17 -9.96
CA ALA A 63 -14.69 -10.70 -11.22
C ALA A 63 -15.22 -9.32 -11.64
N ILE A 64 -16.54 -9.11 -11.49
CA ILE A 64 -17.20 -7.84 -11.78
C ILE A 64 -16.73 -6.75 -10.81
N PHE A 65 -16.63 -7.08 -9.53
CA PHE A 65 -16.14 -6.19 -8.49
C PHE A 65 -14.68 -5.76 -8.76
N LEU A 66 -13.79 -6.71 -9.03
CA LEU A 66 -12.37 -6.41 -9.28
C LEU A 66 -12.19 -5.59 -10.57
N ASN A 67 -12.95 -5.90 -11.63
CA ASN A 67 -12.93 -5.11 -12.86
C ASN A 67 -13.43 -3.67 -12.63
N LYS A 68 -14.53 -3.50 -11.87
CA LYS A 68 -14.98 -2.15 -11.51
C LYS A 68 -13.93 -1.41 -10.68
N ALA A 69 -13.32 -2.10 -9.71
CA ALA A 69 -12.28 -1.52 -8.88
C ALA A 69 -11.07 -1.08 -9.70
N SER A 70 -10.62 -1.86 -10.69
CA SER A 70 -9.45 -1.49 -11.51
C SER A 70 -9.64 -0.25 -12.38
N ASN A 71 -10.89 0.18 -12.61
CA ASN A 71 -11.24 1.30 -13.47
C ASN A 71 -11.67 2.55 -12.68
N ILE A 72 -11.44 2.60 -11.37
CA ILE A 72 -11.83 3.75 -10.55
C ILE A 72 -10.92 4.94 -10.85
N THR A 73 -11.52 6.01 -11.37
CA THR A 73 -10.89 7.33 -11.55
C THR A 73 -11.56 8.42 -10.72
N GLU A 74 -12.80 8.22 -10.28
CA GLU A 74 -13.62 9.24 -9.63
C GLU A 74 -14.00 8.87 -8.18
N VAL A 75 -14.29 9.89 -7.37
CA VAL A 75 -14.71 9.74 -5.96
C VAL A 75 -15.99 8.88 -5.81
N PRO A 76 -17.07 9.07 -6.60
CA PRO A 76 -18.28 8.25 -6.46
C PRO A 76 -18.01 6.76 -6.70
N ASP A 77 -17.16 6.42 -7.67
CA ASP A 77 -16.80 5.04 -7.98
C ASP A 77 -15.97 4.42 -6.86
N MET A 78 -15.03 5.19 -6.29
CA MET A 78 -14.29 4.79 -5.09
C MET A 78 -15.23 4.45 -3.94
N LEU A 79 -16.17 5.34 -3.62
CA LEU A 79 -17.14 5.14 -2.56
C LEU A 79 -18.02 3.91 -2.76
N GLN A 80 -18.59 3.77 -3.95
CA GLN A 80 -19.46 2.64 -4.27
C GLN A 80 -18.71 1.32 -4.10
N ASN A 81 -17.44 1.23 -4.52
CA ASN A 81 -16.64 0.02 -4.38
C ASN A 81 -16.23 -0.24 -2.91
N VAL A 82 -15.88 0.79 -2.13
CA VAL A 82 -15.60 0.63 -0.69
C VAL A 82 -16.83 0.10 0.05
N VAL A 83 -18.00 0.67 -0.20
CA VAL A 83 -19.25 0.23 0.44
C VAL A 83 -19.65 -1.16 -0.02
N LYS A 84 -19.51 -1.44 -1.32
CA LYS A 84 -19.80 -2.77 -1.87
C LYS A 84 -18.88 -3.83 -1.25
N LEU A 85 -17.59 -3.53 -1.07
CA LEU A 85 -16.65 -4.39 -0.35
C LEU A 85 -17.10 -4.62 1.09
N ALA A 86 -17.52 -3.57 1.81
CA ALA A 86 -18.02 -3.69 3.18
C ALA A 86 -19.28 -4.58 3.26
N ILE A 87 -20.21 -4.47 2.31
CA ILE A 87 -21.43 -5.30 2.26
C ILE A 87 -21.08 -6.77 2.00
N TYR A 88 -20.03 -7.05 1.23
CA TYR A 88 -19.61 -8.42 0.95
C TYR A 88 -18.97 -9.14 2.14
N ILE A 89 -18.48 -8.43 3.14
CA ILE A 89 -17.83 -9.02 4.31
C ILE A 89 -18.89 -9.48 5.31
N LYS A 90 -18.74 -10.70 5.82
CA LYS A 90 -19.68 -11.27 6.79
C LYS A 90 -19.71 -10.42 8.08
N PRO A 91 -20.89 -10.16 8.68
CA PRO A 91 -21.02 -9.35 9.88
C PRO A 91 -20.09 -9.78 11.04
N GLU A 92 -19.91 -11.08 11.26
CA GLU A 92 -19.08 -11.62 12.33
C GLU A 92 -17.56 -11.40 12.15
N LYS A 93 -17.15 -10.90 10.98
CA LYS A 93 -15.76 -10.58 10.64
C LYS A 93 -15.38 -9.13 10.91
N TYR A 94 -16.36 -8.31 11.31
CA TYR A 94 -16.13 -7.00 11.88
C TYR A 94 -15.80 -7.07 13.37
N LYS A 95 -15.05 -6.09 13.86
CA LYS A 95 -14.86 -5.84 15.28
C LYS A 95 -16.21 -5.50 15.92
N ALA A 96 -16.36 -5.81 17.21
CA ALA A 96 -17.59 -5.54 17.94
C ALA A 96 -17.99 -4.06 17.83
N GLY A 97 -19.28 -3.81 17.61
CA GLY A 97 -19.83 -2.46 17.49
C GLY A 97 -19.69 -1.83 16.09
N VAL A 98 -19.11 -2.51 15.10
CA VAL A 98 -19.08 -2.02 13.71
C VAL A 98 -20.05 -2.80 12.82
N ALA A 99 -20.88 -2.07 12.09
CA ALA A 99 -21.82 -2.63 11.12
C ALA A 99 -21.52 -2.12 9.70
N SER A 100 -21.78 -2.97 8.70
CA SER A 100 -21.70 -2.59 7.27
C SER A 100 -22.58 -1.37 6.95
N THR A 101 -23.68 -1.19 7.68
CA THR A 101 -24.59 -0.04 7.55
C THR A 101 -23.93 1.29 7.90
N GLU A 102 -22.89 1.33 8.72
CA GLU A 102 -22.13 2.56 8.99
C GLU A 102 -21.40 3.07 7.74
N PHE A 103 -20.93 2.16 6.88
CA PHE A 103 -20.24 2.52 5.64
C PHE A 103 -21.23 3.07 4.61
N ILE A 104 -22.44 2.52 4.56
CA ILE A 104 -23.54 3.04 3.72
C ILE A 104 -23.89 4.47 4.14
N LYS A 105 -24.02 4.73 5.45
CA LYS A 105 -24.32 6.07 5.98
C LYS A 105 -23.21 7.08 5.67
N ALA A 106 -21.95 6.64 5.63
CA ALA A 106 -20.84 7.54 5.34
C ALA A 106 -20.86 8.09 3.91
N MET A 107 -21.45 7.36 2.93
CA MET A 107 -21.45 7.77 1.52
C MET A 107 -22.04 9.16 1.28
N SER A 108 -23.11 9.54 1.98
CA SER A 108 -23.79 10.82 1.75
C SER A 108 -22.98 12.03 2.21
N SER A 109 -21.92 11.82 2.98
CA SER A 109 -21.09 12.89 3.56
C SER A 109 -19.73 13.06 2.87
N ILE A 110 -19.38 12.17 1.95
CA ILE A 110 -18.06 12.14 1.34
C ILE A 110 -18.11 12.77 -0.05
N THR A 111 -17.32 13.82 -0.23
CA THR A 111 -17.24 14.59 -1.48
C THR A 111 -15.84 14.60 -2.08
N THR A 112 -14.84 14.12 -1.36
CA THR A 112 -13.42 14.16 -1.76
C THR A 112 -12.77 12.78 -1.76
N MET A 113 -11.70 12.62 -2.53
CA MET A 113 -10.93 11.37 -2.58
C MET A 113 -10.26 11.07 -1.23
N GLU A 114 -9.77 12.09 -0.52
CA GLU A 114 -9.19 11.95 0.83
C GLU A 114 -10.20 11.34 1.81
N GLN A 115 -11.45 11.82 1.80
CA GLN A 115 -12.51 11.26 2.63
C GLN A 115 -12.88 9.82 2.22
N ALA A 116 -12.89 9.50 0.92
CA ALA A 116 -13.14 8.14 0.44
C ALA A 116 -12.02 7.16 0.86
N ASN A 117 -10.76 7.62 0.79
CA ASN A 117 -9.59 6.91 1.30
C ASN A 117 -9.66 6.70 2.82
N ASN A 118 -10.11 7.71 3.58
CA ASN A 118 -10.35 7.56 5.02
C ASN A 118 -11.46 6.54 5.32
N LEU A 119 -12.50 6.45 4.48
CA LEU A 119 -13.51 5.41 4.60
C LEU A 119 -12.91 4.01 4.33
N LEU A 120 -12.02 3.88 3.34
CA LEU A 120 -11.30 2.63 3.07
C LEU A 120 -10.41 2.22 4.24
N LYS A 121 -9.69 3.16 4.88
CA LYS A 121 -8.94 2.90 6.12
C LYS A 121 -9.84 2.51 7.28
N LYS A 122 -11.02 3.15 7.41
CA LYS A 122 -12.02 2.78 8.42
C LYS A 122 -12.49 1.35 8.20
N LEU A 123 -12.69 0.93 6.94
CA LEU A 123 -13.06 -0.43 6.60
C LEU A 123 -11.97 -1.42 6.99
N GLU A 124 -10.71 -1.17 6.60
CA GLU A 124 -9.60 -2.04 7.00
C GLU A 124 -9.51 -2.17 8.53
N ASN A 125 -9.58 -1.05 9.25
CA ASN A 125 -9.47 -1.03 10.70
C ASN A 125 -10.69 -1.64 11.41
N SER A 126 -11.84 -1.77 10.75
CA SER A 126 -13.01 -2.43 11.34
C SER A 126 -12.96 -3.94 11.25
N LEU A 127 -12.05 -4.51 10.46
CA LEU A 127 -11.93 -5.97 10.32
C LEU A 127 -11.25 -6.60 11.52
N ARG A 128 -11.73 -7.77 11.90
CA ARG A 128 -11.04 -8.61 12.88
C ARG A 128 -9.74 -9.16 12.31
N PRO A 129 -8.71 -9.41 13.13
CA PRO A 129 -7.46 -10.01 12.66
C PRO A 129 -7.64 -11.38 11.99
N ASP A 130 -8.66 -12.15 12.36
CA ASP A 130 -8.95 -13.44 11.74
C ASP A 130 -9.64 -13.34 10.39
N ALA A 131 -10.16 -12.15 10.04
CA ALA A 131 -10.83 -11.90 8.76
C ALA A 131 -9.84 -11.76 7.59
N VAL A 132 -8.62 -11.31 7.87
CA VAL A 132 -7.55 -11.06 6.91
C VAL A 132 -6.49 -12.15 6.90
N ASN A 133 -5.77 -12.28 5.80
CA ASN A 133 -4.65 -13.19 5.63
C ASN A 133 -3.50 -12.78 6.58
N PRO A 134 -2.74 -13.72 7.18
CA PRO A 134 -1.67 -13.38 8.12
C PRO A 134 -0.60 -12.44 7.54
N ILE A 135 -0.29 -12.58 6.25
CA ILE A 135 0.68 -11.73 5.54
C ILE A 135 0.23 -10.25 5.46
N TRP A 136 -1.07 -9.98 5.59
CA TRP A 136 -1.60 -8.62 5.57
C TRP A 136 -0.97 -7.74 6.65
N LYS A 137 -0.65 -8.30 7.82
CA LYS A 137 -0.01 -7.53 8.91
C LYS A 137 1.34 -6.93 8.48
N LEU A 138 2.05 -7.60 7.58
CA LEU A 138 3.34 -7.13 7.05
C LEU A 138 3.15 -6.10 5.92
N GLN A 139 2.08 -6.24 5.15
CA GLN A 139 1.76 -5.37 4.00
C GLN A 139 1.01 -4.10 4.40
N LYS A 140 0.27 -4.13 5.52
CA LYS A 140 -0.62 -3.07 5.98
C LYS A 140 0.06 -1.71 6.03
N ASN A 141 1.29 -1.63 6.53
CA ASN A 141 1.98 -0.35 6.67
C ASN A 141 2.33 0.27 5.30
N GLY A 142 2.76 -0.56 4.33
CA GLY A 142 2.99 -0.10 2.97
C GLY A 142 1.70 0.34 2.29
N TRP A 143 0.63 -0.45 2.44
CA TRP A 143 -0.68 -0.08 1.93
C TRP A 143 -1.23 1.21 2.54
N LEU A 144 -1.05 1.45 3.85
CA LEU A 144 -1.46 2.71 4.48
C LEU A 144 -0.71 3.90 3.90
N ALA A 145 0.60 3.76 3.67
CA ALA A 145 1.40 4.79 3.00
C ALA A 145 0.90 5.06 1.57
N ASP A 146 0.54 4.01 0.81
CA ASP A 146 -0.05 4.16 -0.52
C ASP A 146 -1.39 4.92 -0.47
N VAL A 147 -2.26 4.60 0.51
CA VAL A 147 -3.53 5.31 0.69
C VAL A 147 -3.30 6.79 1.00
N ASP A 148 -2.30 7.11 1.82
CA ASP A 148 -1.92 8.49 2.14
C ASP A 148 -1.38 9.23 0.91
N ALA A 149 -0.51 8.59 0.12
CA ALA A 149 0.03 9.16 -1.11
C ALA A 149 -1.07 9.48 -2.13
N VAL A 150 -2.03 8.58 -2.32
CA VAL A 150 -3.19 8.81 -3.22
C VAL A 150 -4.05 9.97 -2.72
N SER A 151 -4.22 10.10 -1.41
CA SER A 151 -5.00 11.20 -0.83
C SER A 151 -4.33 12.56 -1.09
N GLN A 152 -3.00 12.62 -1.05
CA GLN A 152 -2.24 13.85 -1.32
C GLN A 152 -2.21 14.24 -2.80
N ALA A 153 -2.19 13.25 -3.71
CA ALA A 153 -2.17 13.49 -5.15
C ALA A 153 -3.50 14.04 -5.72
N ASN A 154 -4.59 13.99 -4.94
CA ASN A 154 -5.94 14.40 -5.35
C ASN A 154 -6.47 15.59 -4.51
N LYS A 155 -5.58 16.38 -3.91
CA LYS A 155 -5.91 17.68 -3.28
C LYS A 155 -5.80 18.80 -4.29
#